data_AF-A0A5B7G627-F1
#
_entry.id   AF-A0A5B7G627-F1
#
_cell.length_a   1.000
_cell.length_b   1.000
_cell.length_c   1.000
_cell.angle_alpha   90.00
_cell.angle_beta   90.00
_cell.angle_gamma   90.00
#
_symmetry.space_group_name_H-M   'P 1'
#
loop_
_entity.id
_entity.type
_entity.pdbx_description
1 polymer ?
#
loop_
_entity_poly.entity_id
_entity_poly.type
_entity_poly.pdbx_seq_one_letter_code
_entity_poly.pdbx_strand_id
1 'polypeptide(L)'
;MGEITTSNIPQWTYSHVRDRRAQTLLARLRIGHTYLTRRYLLTRDPQPFCDDCLVPLTVWHLIVECPSLNDLRHRYLYRCRGL
;
A
#
# COMPACT_ATOMS: atom_id res chain seq x y z
N MET A 1 19.13 -10.00 20.78
CA MET A 1 19.15 -8.62 20.26
C MET A 1 19.51 -8.74 18.78
N GLY A 2 18.50 -8.88 17.91
CA GLY A 2 18.72 -9.22 16.49
C GLY A 2 19.01 -7.97 15.68
N GLU A 3 20.19 -7.90 15.08
CA GLU A 3 20.62 -6.80 14.23
C GLU A 3 19.79 -6.78 12.94
N ILE A 4 19.08 -5.68 12.71
CA ILE A 4 18.34 -5.46 11.46
C ILE A 4 19.38 -5.02 10.44
N THR A 5 19.89 -5.96 9.64
CA THR A 5 20.78 -5.65 8.52
C THR A 5 20.01 -4.83 7.50
N THR A 6 20.38 -3.55 7.34
CA THR A 6 19.74 -2.60 6.42
C THR A 6 19.98 -2.90 4.93
N SER A 7 20.58 -4.05 4.61
CA SER A 7 21.11 -4.40 3.29
C SER A 7 20.07 -4.94 2.30
N ASN A 8 18.82 -5.17 2.70
CA ASN A 8 17.78 -5.76 1.82
C ASN A 8 16.56 -4.86 1.59
N ILE A 9 16.62 -3.58 1.99
CA ILE A 9 15.53 -2.65 1.68
C ILE A 9 15.81 -2.06 0.29
N PRO A 10 14.97 -2.35 -0.73
CA PRO A 10 15.18 -1.79 -2.06
C PRO A 10 15.22 -0.26 -1.99
N GLN A 11 16.24 0.33 -2.60
CA GLN A 11 16.46 1.78 -2.59
C GLN A 11 15.30 2.48 -3.30
N TRP A 12 14.58 3.34 -2.57
CA TRP A 12 13.43 4.06 -3.09
C TRP A 12 13.86 5.20 -4.03
N THR A 13 13.64 5.04 -5.33
CA THR A 13 13.91 6.08 -6.36
C THR A 13 12.79 7.12 -6.45
N TYR A 14 12.42 7.75 -5.33
CA TYR A 14 11.41 8.83 -5.28
C TYR A 14 12.05 10.22 -5.33
N SER A 15 13.08 10.38 -6.17
CA SER A 15 13.82 11.64 -6.35
C SER A 15 12.95 12.80 -6.84
N HIS A 16 11.77 12.51 -7.42
CA HIS A 16 10.91 13.52 -8.05
C HIS A 16 9.75 14.04 -7.18
N VAL A 17 9.36 13.35 -6.10
CA VAL A 17 8.28 13.83 -5.22
C VAL A 17 8.88 14.78 -4.19
N ARG A 18 8.85 16.10 -4.45
CA ARG A 18 9.43 17.10 -3.54
C ARG A 18 8.64 17.31 -2.24
N ASP A 19 7.37 16.90 -2.21
CA ASP A 19 6.53 17.01 -1.02
C ASP A 19 6.81 15.88 -0.01
N ARG A 20 7.30 16.26 1.17
CA ARG A 20 7.59 15.36 2.29
C ARG A 20 6.34 14.59 2.75
N ARG A 21 5.16 15.21 2.67
CA ARG A 21 3.90 14.58 3.06
C ARG A 21 3.55 13.45 2.11
N ALA A 22 3.62 13.71 0.80
CA ALA A 22 3.41 12.70 -0.23
C ALA A 22 4.40 11.53 -0.12
N GLN A 23 5.70 11.80 0.09
CA GLN A 23 6.71 10.75 0.34
C GLN A 23 6.33 9.87 1.53
N THR A 24 5.94 10.48 2.66
CA THR A 24 5.54 9.76 3.87
C THR A 24 4.32 8.88 3.64
N LEU A 25 3.32 9.41 2.92
CA LEU A 25 2.11 8.68 2.58
C LEU A 25 2.43 7.47 1.69
N LEU A 26 3.25 7.65 0.64
CA LEU A 26 3.68 6.58 -0.24
C LEU A 26 4.47 5.51 0.50
N ALA A 27 5.40 5.91 1.37
CA ALA A 27 6.16 4.98 2.20
C ALA A 27 5.21 4.11 3.06
N ARG A 28 4.23 4.72 3.75
CA ARG A 28 3.23 4.02 4.57
C ARG A 28 2.37 3.05 3.76
N LEU A 29 1.90 3.47 2.58
CA LEU A 29 1.13 2.61 1.69
C LEU A 29 1.93 1.38 1.27
N ARG A 30 3.21 1.56 0.91
CA ARG A 30 4.09 0.49 0.44
C ARG A 30 4.38 -0.58 1.48
N ILE A 31 4.64 -0.17 2.71
CA ILE A 31 4.83 -1.12 3.82
C ILE A 31 3.50 -1.72 4.31
N GLY A 32 2.36 -1.34 3.73
CA GLY A 32 1.05 -1.84 4.14
C GLY A 32 0.56 -1.28 5.48
N HIS A 33 1.08 -0.13 5.93
CA HIS A 33 0.69 0.53 7.18
C HIS A 33 -0.54 1.42 6.96
N THR A 34 -1.65 0.80 6.59
CA THR A 34 -2.97 1.45 6.58
C THR A 34 -3.84 0.85 7.67
N TYR A 35 -4.81 1.61 8.18
CA TYR A 35 -5.72 1.10 9.20
C TYR A 35 -6.45 -0.17 8.71
N LEU A 36 -7.01 -0.12 7.50
CA LEU A 36 -7.76 -1.22 6.91
C LEU A 36 -6.97 -2.54 6.85
N THR A 37 -5.71 -2.48 6.45
CA THR A 37 -4.87 -3.67 6.24
C THR A 37 -4.00 -4.04 7.43
N ARG A 38 -3.80 -3.14 8.42
CA ARG A 38 -2.87 -3.36 9.55
C ARG A 38 -3.59 -3.50 10.89
N ARG A 39 -4.83 -3.00 11.03
CA ARG A 39 -5.58 -3.00 12.30
C ARG A 39 -5.61 -4.37 12.97
N TYR A 40 -5.79 -5.43 12.18
CA TYR A 40 -5.89 -6.80 12.70
C TYR A 40 -4.68 -7.21 13.57
N LEU A 41 -3.49 -6.67 13.28
CA LEU A 41 -2.29 -6.91 14.10
C LEU A 41 -2.34 -6.21 15.45
N LEU A 42 -3.02 -5.07 15.54
CA LEU A 42 -3.17 -4.30 16.78
C LEU A 42 -4.24 -4.93 17.68
N THR A 43 -5.33 -5.40 17.09
CA THR A 43 -6.46 -6.02 17.81
C THR A 43 -6.29 -7.52 18.02
N ARG A 44 -5.29 -8.14 17.39
CA ARG A 44 -5.10 -9.60 17.31
C ARG A 44 -6.28 -10.33 16.66
N ASP A 45 -7.01 -9.63 15.80
CA ASP A 45 -8.07 -10.21 14.98
C ASP A 45 -7.48 -11.05 13.84
N PRO A 46 -8.27 -11.97 13.25
CA PRO A 46 -7.86 -12.66 12.03
C PRO A 46 -7.55 -11.68 10.90
N GLN A 47 -6.63 -12.08 10.01
CA GLN A 47 -6.30 -11.27 8.84
C GLN A 47 -7.56 -11.07 7.97
N PRO A 48 -7.89 -9.81 7.60
CA PRO A 48 -9.03 -9.56 6.73
C PRO A 48 -8.78 -10.09 5.33
N PHE A 49 -9.85 -10.50 4.66
CA PHE A 49 -9.85 -10.93 3.27
C PHE A 49 -10.59 -9.91 2.41
N CYS A 50 -10.26 -9.87 1.12
CA CYS A 50 -11.09 -9.16 0.16
C CYS A 50 -12.39 -9.94 -0.07
N ASP A 51 -13.53 -9.26 0.04
CA ASP A 51 -14.85 -9.88 -0.11
C ASP A 51 -15.06 -10.47 -1.51
N ASP A 52 -14.51 -9.84 -2.55
CA ASP A 52 -14.69 -10.27 -3.94
C ASP A 52 -13.65 -11.32 -4.39
N CYS A 53 -12.40 -11.19 -3.91
CA CYS A 53 -11.28 -12.00 -4.39
C CYS A 53 -10.92 -13.16 -3.46
N LEU A 54 -11.41 -13.15 -2.21
CA LEU A 54 -11.11 -14.15 -1.18
C LEU A 54 -9.61 -14.37 -0.93
N VAL A 55 -8.79 -13.35 -1.22
CA VAL A 55 -7.36 -13.31 -0.91
C VAL A 55 -7.10 -12.39 0.28
N PRO A 56 -5.96 -12.52 0.98
CA PRO A 56 -5.60 -11.62 2.07
C PRO A 56 -5.64 -10.15 1.65
N LEU A 57 -6.32 -9.33 2.45
CA LEU A 57 -6.49 -7.92 2.17
C LEU A 57 -5.18 -7.16 2.43
N THR A 58 -4.49 -6.79 1.35
CA THR A 58 -3.25 -6.01 1.40
C THR A 58 -3.39 -4.69 0.64
N VAL A 59 -2.54 -3.71 0.95
CA VAL A 59 -2.52 -2.44 0.22
C VAL A 59 -2.15 -2.66 -1.25
N TRP A 60 -1.25 -3.62 -1.51
CA TRP A 60 -0.87 -3.98 -2.86
C TRP A 60 -2.04 -4.59 -3.63
N HIS A 61 -2.79 -5.50 -3.01
CA HIS A 61 -4.02 -6.03 -3.60
C HIS A 61 -5.00 -4.90 -3.96
N LEU A 62 -5.29 -3.98 -3.03
CA LEU A 62 -6.21 -2.87 -3.28
C LEU A 62 -5.76 -1.94 -4.43
N ILE A 63 -4.49 -1.54 -4.42
CA ILE A 63 -3.96 -0.52 -5.35
C ILE A 63 -3.56 -1.10 -6.70
N VAL A 64 -3.25 -2.39 -6.80
CA VAL A 64 -2.65 -2.99 -8.01
C VAL A 64 -3.51 -4.11 -8.60
N GLU A 65 -3.97 -5.06 -7.79
CA GLU A 65 -4.51 -6.32 -8.31
C GLU A 65 -6.03 -6.38 -8.35
N CYS A 66 -6.69 -5.91 -7.29
CA CYS A 66 -8.11 -6.14 -7.00
C CYS A 66 -9.00 -5.73 -8.19
N PRO A 67 -9.65 -6.67 -8.88
CA PRO A 67 -10.46 -6.37 -10.07
C PRO A 67 -11.67 -5.50 -9.75
N SER A 68 -12.30 -5.67 -8.58
CA SER A 68 -13.48 -4.89 -8.19
C SER A 68 -13.17 -3.40 -7.97
N LEU A 69 -11.90 -3.08 -7.70
CA LEU A 69 -11.43 -1.70 -7.57
C LEU A 69 -10.90 -1.11 -8.87
N ASN A 70 -10.97 -1.84 -10.00
CA ASN A 70 -10.37 -1.40 -11.24
C ASN A 70 -10.91 -0.05 -11.73
N ASP A 71 -12.24 0.13 -11.72
CA ASP A 71 -12.87 1.39 -12.15
C ASP A 71 -12.47 2.58 -11.26
N LEU A 72 -12.32 2.35 -9.96
CA LEU A 72 -11.85 3.36 -9.02
C LEU A 72 -10.38 3.71 -9.29
N ARG A 73 -9.53 2.73 -9.58
CA ARG A 73 -8.13 2.99 -9.98
C ARG A 73 -8.05 3.78 -11.27
N HIS A 74 -8.87 3.45 -12.28
CA HIS A 74 -8.98 4.24 -13.51
C HIS A 74 -9.40 5.68 -13.25
N ARG A 75 -10.39 5.88 -12.38
CA ARG A 75 -10.89 7.21 -12.05
C ARG A 75 -9.88 8.08 -11.30
N TYR A 76 -9.17 7.53 -10.32
CA TYR A 76 -8.36 8.31 -9.38
C TYR A 76 -6.85 8.22 -9.61
N LEU A 77 -6.33 7.11 -10.13
CA LEU A 77 -4.89 6.92 -10.35
C LEU A 77 -4.49 7.23 -11.80
N TYR A 78 -5.31 6.82 -12.77
CA TYR A 78 -4.97 6.97 -14.19
C TYR A 78 -5.47 8.27 -14.84
N ARG A 79 -6.40 9.01 -14.20
CA ARG A 79 -6.89 10.29 -14.71
C ARG A 79 -5.88 11.45 -14.60
N CYS A 80 -4.79 11.27 -13.85
CA CYS A 80 -3.72 12.27 -13.72
C CYS A 80 -2.66 12.21 -14.85
N ARG A 81 -2.95 11.59 -16.01
CA ARG A 81 -2.09 11.61 -17.22
C ARG A 81 -2.43 12.77 -18.19
N GLY A 82 -2.87 13.90 -17.65
CA GLY A 82 -3.19 15.12 -18.41
C GLY A 82 -2.44 16.37 -17.94
N LEU A 83 -1.30 16.20 -17.27
CA LEU A 83 -0.33 17.26 -16.97
C LEU A 83 1.02 16.87 -17.58
#